data_AF-A0A6I6ML13-F1
#
_entry.id   AF-A0A6I6ML13-F1
#
_cell.length_a   1.000
_cell.length_b   1.000
_cell.length_c   1.000
_cell.angle_alpha   90.00
_cell.angle_beta   90.00
_cell.angle_gamma   90.00
#
_symmetry.space_group_name_H-M   'P 1'
#
loop_
_entity.id
_entity.type
_entity.pdbx_description
1 polymer ?
#
loop_
_entity_poly.entity_id
_entity_poly.type
_entity_poly.pdbx_seq_one_letter_code
_entity_poly.pdbx_strand_id
1 'polypeptide(L)'
;MRRALASVLVLATAACAQAPVRMPAAEASELLARFAAGSGGADVCTSEGRAVLRGAVRAYSAEMQANGVTWPMIPAMGGDPNALSSIDVSVLVAFAAGFVDASDFRGQARQLVGHLSFAQWPEIRSMRQAARVACSDVVELQQAAARFVLESERLREMAERAENARNSQRAVERLQRQSVRVERAQAQMQTMAAVVQARMNDAS
;
A
#
# COMPACT_ATOMS: atom_id res chain seq x y z
N MET A 1 -52.69 29.91 32.12
CA MET A 1 -51.62 30.26 31.17
C MET A 1 -50.60 29.12 31.16
N ARG A 2 -50.32 28.57 29.98
CA ARG A 2 -49.38 27.47 29.71
C ARG A 2 -47.94 27.98 29.66
N ARG A 3 -46.97 27.12 30.00
CA ARG A 3 -45.51 27.07 29.68
C ARG A 3 -44.70 26.86 30.98
N ALA A 4 -43.70 25.99 31.07
CA ALA A 4 -42.98 25.24 30.04
C ALA A 4 -42.51 23.89 30.62
N LEU A 5 -42.68 22.84 29.80
CA LEU A 5 -42.13 21.51 30.00
C LEU A 5 -40.61 21.53 29.87
N ALA A 6 -39.98 20.74 30.72
CA ALA A 6 -38.57 20.39 30.69
C ALA A 6 -38.17 19.75 29.35
N SER A 7 -37.04 20.21 28.81
CA SER A 7 -36.32 19.52 27.73
C SER A 7 -34.84 19.51 28.07
N VAL A 8 -34.39 18.47 28.78
CA VAL A 8 -32.97 18.11 28.85
C VAL A 8 -32.77 16.98 27.85
N LEU A 9 -32.37 17.32 26.63
CA LEU A 9 -31.93 16.36 25.63
C LEU A 9 -30.44 16.06 25.89
N VAL A 10 -30.16 14.95 26.60
CA VAL A 10 -28.81 14.38 26.66
C VAL A 10 -28.61 13.50 25.42
N LEU A 11 -28.12 14.10 24.34
CA LEU A 11 -27.53 13.36 23.22
C LEU A 11 -26.03 13.21 23.49
N ALA A 12 -25.66 12.20 24.27
CA ALA A 12 -24.28 11.77 24.44
C ALA A 12 -24.11 10.34 23.89
N THR A 13 -24.42 10.16 22.60
CA THR A 13 -23.91 9.02 21.83
C THR A 13 -22.67 9.48 21.07
N ALA A 14 -21.61 9.82 21.82
CA ALA A 14 -20.27 9.83 21.27
C ALA A 14 -19.91 8.37 20.97
N ALA A 15 -20.30 7.90 19.78
CA ALA A 15 -19.80 6.66 19.23
C ALA A 15 -18.28 6.72 19.32
N CYS A 16 -17.69 5.71 19.98
CA CYS A 16 -16.26 5.53 20.15
C CYS A 16 -15.59 5.37 18.77
N ALA A 17 -15.43 6.45 18.02
CA ALA A 17 -14.46 6.49 16.93
C ALA A 17 -13.10 6.43 17.60
N GLN A 18 -12.39 5.31 17.43
CA GLN A 18 -11.00 5.18 17.87
C GLN A 18 -10.25 6.41 17.35
N ALA A 19 -9.63 7.15 18.29
CA ALA A 19 -8.85 8.31 17.96
C ALA A 19 -7.77 7.91 16.94
N PRO A 20 -7.45 8.76 15.94
CA PRO A 20 -6.37 8.50 15.02
C PRO A 20 -5.10 8.08 15.77
N VAL A 21 -4.53 6.93 15.39
CA VAL A 21 -3.21 6.50 15.90
C VAL A 21 -2.21 7.59 15.51
N ARG A 22 -1.62 8.24 16.51
CA ARG A 22 -0.55 9.22 16.31
C ARG A 22 0.78 8.47 16.36
N MET A 23 1.62 8.70 15.37
CA MET A 23 2.98 8.16 15.35
C MET A 23 3.94 9.16 14.69
N PRO A 24 5.23 9.20 15.10
CA PRO A 24 6.26 9.95 14.42
C PRO A 24 6.51 9.44 12.99
N ALA A 25 7.01 10.31 12.11
CA ALA A 25 7.28 9.96 10.72
C ALA A 25 8.33 8.84 10.57
N ALA A 26 9.35 8.80 11.43
CA ALA A 26 10.37 7.76 11.42
C ALA A 26 9.78 6.37 11.72
N GLU A 27 8.95 6.26 12.78
CA GLU A 27 8.25 5.03 13.13
C GLU A 27 7.26 4.61 12.03
N ALA A 28 6.56 5.57 11.43
CA ALA A 28 5.69 5.32 10.29
C ALA A 28 6.46 4.73 9.10
N SER A 29 7.63 5.29 8.77
CA SER A 29 8.47 4.82 7.68
C SER A 29 8.96 3.38 7.91
N GLU A 30 9.36 3.07 9.15
CA GLU A 30 9.79 1.72 9.54
C GLU A 30 8.63 0.72 9.48
N LEU A 31 7.45 1.12 9.94
CA LEU A 31 6.25 0.27 9.87
C LEU A 31 5.86 -0.02 8.42
N LEU A 32 5.86 1.00 7.55
CA LEU A 32 5.55 0.83 6.13
C LEU A 32 6.61 -0.03 5.43
N ALA A 33 7.89 0.09 5.79
CA ALA A 33 8.95 -0.78 5.28
C ALA A 33 8.77 -2.24 5.71
N ARG A 34 8.42 -2.49 6.99
CA ARG A 34 8.10 -3.84 7.48
C ARG A 34 6.84 -4.42 6.83
N PHE A 35 5.82 -3.60 6.63
CA PHE A 35 4.60 -3.96 5.91
C PHE A 35 4.91 -4.36 4.47
N ALA A 36 5.72 -3.57 3.75
CA ALA A 36 6.17 -3.89 2.40
C ALA A 36 7.02 -5.17 2.34
N ALA A 37 7.83 -5.42 3.37
CA ALA A 37 8.64 -6.63 3.49
C ALA A 37 7.87 -7.87 3.97
N GLY A 38 6.61 -7.72 4.38
CA GLY A 38 5.83 -8.79 5.00
C GLY A 38 6.33 -9.24 6.38
N SER A 39 7.19 -8.47 7.03
CA SER A 39 7.91 -8.87 8.26
C SER A 39 7.21 -8.48 9.57
N GLY A 40 5.88 -8.37 9.57
CA GLY A 40 5.07 -8.05 10.75
C GLY A 40 5.09 -6.56 11.12
N GLY A 41 3.97 -6.06 11.64
CA GLY A 41 3.85 -4.64 12.05
C GLY A 41 2.40 -4.19 12.24
N ALA A 42 1.48 -4.74 11.44
CA ALA A 42 0.04 -4.59 11.60
C ALA A 42 -0.68 -5.76 10.93
N ASP A 43 -1.54 -6.48 11.66
CA ASP A 43 -2.46 -7.44 11.04
C ASP A 43 -3.63 -6.66 10.40
N VAL A 44 -3.47 -6.30 9.13
CA VAL A 44 -4.46 -5.52 8.36
C VAL A 44 -5.79 -6.27 8.14
N CYS A 45 -5.85 -7.55 8.46
CA CYS A 45 -7.12 -8.30 8.47
C CYS A 45 -7.96 -7.96 9.71
N THR A 46 -7.33 -7.46 10.78
CA THR A 46 -8.02 -6.92 11.97
C THR A 46 -8.32 -5.42 11.84
N SER A 47 -9.31 -4.93 12.59
CA SER A 47 -9.61 -3.50 12.68
C SER A 47 -8.46 -2.70 13.31
N GLU A 48 -7.82 -3.25 14.33
CA GLU A 48 -6.69 -2.63 15.03
C GLU A 48 -5.48 -2.48 14.13
N GLY A 49 -5.08 -3.54 13.43
CA GLY A 49 -3.96 -3.47 12.49
C GLY A 49 -4.24 -2.49 11.33
N ARG A 50 -5.48 -2.40 10.83
CA ARG A 50 -5.84 -1.33 9.89
C ARG A 50 -5.69 0.06 10.50
N ALA A 51 -6.15 0.27 11.74
CA ALA A 51 -6.00 1.57 12.40
C ALA A 51 -4.52 1.98 12.54
N VAL A 52 -3.64 1.02 12.86
CA VAL A 52 -2.18 1.21 12.91
C VAL A 52 -1.62 1.57 11.53
N LEU A 53 -1.92 0.79 10.49
CA LEU A 53 -1.45 1.05 9.12
C LEU A 53 -1.92 2.44 8.62
N ARG A 54 -3.18 2.79 8.89
CA ARG A 54 -3.73 4.11 8.55
C ARG A 54 -3.01 5.24 9.28
N GLY A 55 -2.65 5.03 10.55
CA GLY A 55 -1.80 5.96 11.30
C GLY A 55 -0.45 6.19 10.62
N ALA A 56 0.19 5.10 10.17
CA ALA A 56 1.47 5.15 9.47
C ALA A 56 1.38 5.90 8.13
N VAL A 57 0.38 5.58 7.30
CA VAL A 57 0.16 6.29 6.04
C VAL A 57 -0.08 7.78 6.28
N ARG A 58 -0.88 8.15 7.30
CA ARG A 58 -1.14 9.56 7.64
C ARG A 58 0.11 10.31 8.09
N ALA A 59 0.91 9.70 8.97
CA ALA A 59 2.12 10.30 9.50
C ALA A 59 3.18 10.45 8.42
N TYR A 60 3.43 9.40 7.64
CA TYR A 60 4.41 9.43 6.56
C TYR A 60 3.98 10.37 5.44
N SER A 61 2.71 10.34 5.01
CA SER A 61 2.20 11.25 3.98
C SER A 61 2.27 12.73 4.41
N ALA A 62 2.07 13.03 5.71
CA ALA A 62 2.25 14.38 6.24
C ALA A 62 3.72 14.84 6.18
N GLU A 63 4.65 13.95 6.54
CA GLU A 63 6.09 14.24 6.44
C GLU A 63 6.53 14.47 4.99
N MET A 64 6.14 13.61 4.06
CA MET A 64 6.47 13.77 2.64
C MET A 64 5.90 15.08 2.10
N GLN A 65 4.65 15.43 2.46
CA GLN A 65 4.06 16.72 2.08
C GLN A 65 4.86 17.90 2.65
N ALA A 66 5.27 17.86 3.92
CA ALA A 66 6.07 18.92 4.54
C ALA A 66 7.41 19.13 3.83
N ASN A 67 7.97 18.08 3.24
CA ASN A 67 9.18 18.11 2.43
C ASN A 67 8.93 18.35 0.93
N GLY A 68 7.69 18.72 0.54
CA GLY A 68 7.35 19.03 -0.86
C GLY A 68 7.24 17.82 -1.78
N VAL A 69 7.15 16.61 -1.25
CA VAL A 69 7.05 15.37 -2.01
C VAL A 69 5.61 14.85 -2.03
N THR A 70 5.08 14.63 -3.23
CA THR A 70 3.78 13.96 -3.42
C THR A 70 3.96 12.46 -3.32
N TRP A 71 3.46 11.86 -2.23
CA TRP A 71 3.60 10.44 -1.94
C TRP A 71 2.24 9.78 -1.59
N PRO A 72 1.95 8.55 -2.07
CA PRO A 72 2.79 7.70 -2.92
C PRO A 72 2.86 8.20 -4.36
N MET A 73 3.88 7.76 -5.09
CA MET A 73 3.94 8.01 -6.53
C MET A 73 2.83 7.20 -7.23
N ILE A 74 2.10 7.82 -8.18
CA ILE A 74 1.02 7.16 -8.92
C ILE A 74 1.35 7.19 -10.41
N PRO A 75 1.62 6.04 -11.07
CA PRO A 75 2.12 6.01 -12.45
C PRO A 75 1.14 6.59 -13.46
N ALA A 76 -0.16 6.33 -13.27
CA ALA A 76 -1.22 6.74 -14.21
C ALA A 76 -1.39 8.28 -14.34
N MET A 77 -0.74 9.07 -13.49
CA MET A 77 -0.85 10.53 -13.43
C MET A 77 0.49 11.22 -13.74
N GLY A 78 1.33 10.59 -14.57
CA GLY A 78 2.59 11.17 -15.06
C GLY A 78 3.85 10.74 -14.30
N GLY A 79 3.77 9.71 -13.45
CA GLY A 79 4.94 9.09 -12.84
C GLY A 79 5.54 7.99 -13.73
N ASP A 80 6.87 7.88 -13.75
CA ASP A 80 7.55 6.73 -14.35
C ASP A 80 7.14 5.45 -13.57
N PRO A 81 6.51 4.45 -14.20
CA PRO A 81 6.19 3.18 -13.54
C PRO A 81 7.42 2.50 -12.92
N ASN A 82 8.62 2.80 -13.43
CA ASN A 82 9.88 2.27 -12.93
C ASN A 82 10.43 3.02 -11.70
N ALA A 83 9.75 4.10 -11.27
CA ALA A 83 10.11 4.88 -10.09
C ALA A 83 9.26 4.55 -8.85
N LEU A 84 8.39 3.54 -8.94
CA LEU A 84 7.65 3.04 -7.79
C LEU A 84 8.54 2.21 -6.88
N SER A 85 8.59 2.60 -5.61
CA SER A 85 9.21 1.78 -4.57
C SER A 85 8.31 0.63 -4.13
N SER A 86 8.91 -0.38 -3.50
CA SER A 86 8.16 -1.45 -2.84
C SER A 86 7.15 -0.94 -1.79
N ILE A 87 7.45 0.18 -1.12
CA ILE A 87 6.54 0.85 -0.18
C ILE A 87 5.36 1.48 -0.93
N ASP A 88 5.61 2.18 -2.04
CA ASP A 88 4.54 2.79 -2.86
C ASP A 88 3.54 1.74 -3.32
N VAL A 89 4.02 0.64 -3.90
CA VAL A 89 3.17 -0.45 -4.36
C VAL A 89 2.41 -1.09 -3.20
N SER A 90 3.06 -1.33 -2.07
CA SER A 90 2.40 -1.91 -0.89
C SER A 90 1.24 -1.04 -0.40
N VAL A 91 1.43 0.27 -0.35
CA VAL A 91 0.41 1.23 0.10
C VAL A 91 -0.70 1.38 -0.94
N LEU A 92 -0.39 1.36 -2.24
CA LEU A 92 -1.39 1.39 -3.31
C LEU A 92 -2.24 0.11 -3.31
N VAL A 93 -1.65 -1.06 -3.08
CA VAL A 93 -2.41 -2.32 -2.92
C VAL A 93 -3.25 -2.29 -1.64
N ALA A 94 -2.72 -1.79 -0.52
CA ALA A 94 -3.49 -1.61 0.71
C ALA A 94 -4.68 -0.67 0.52
N PHE A 95 -4.51 0.39 -0.28
CA PHE A 95 -5.58 1.30 -0.66
C PHE A 95 -6.64 0.61 -1.53
N ALA A 96 -6.21 -0.12 -2.57
CA ALA A 96 -7.09 -0.88 -3.44
C ALA A 96 -7.88 -1.94 -2.66
N ALA A 97 -7.27 -2.60 -1.68
CA ALA A 97 -7.90 -3.58 -0.79
C ALA A 97 -8.85 -2.93 0.25
N GLY A 98 -8.79 -1.61 0.44
CA GLY A 98 -9.59 -0.90 1.45
C GLY A 98 -9.05 -0.98 2.88
N PHE A 99 -7.77 -1.31 3.05
CA PHE A 99 -7.10 -1.27 4.35
C PHE A 99 -6.76 0.17 4.76
N VAL A 100 -6.56 1.05 3.78
CA VAL A 100 -6.39 2.50 3.95
C VAL A 100 -7.34 3.26 3.02
N ASP A 101 -7.72 4.47 3.42
CA ASP A 101 -8.64 5.34 2.69
C ASP A 101 -7.89 6.49 2.00
N ALA A 102 -8.50 7.09 0.98
CA ALA A 102 -7.96 8.29 0.32
C ALA A 102 -7.75 9.45 1.32
N SER A 103 -8.59 9.52 2.37
CA SER A 103 -8.46 10.51 3.44
C SER A 103 -7.23 10.31 4.33
N ASP A 104 -6.56 9.17 4.27
CA ASP A 104 -5.33 8.94 5.03
C ASP A 104 -4.12 9.63 4.39
N PHE A 105 -4.19 9.96 3.10
CA PHE A 105 -3.16 10.72 2.39
C PHE A 105 -3.32 12.23 2.58
N ARG A 106 -2.23 12.96 2.32
CA ARG A 106 -2.11 14.41 2.49
C ARG A 106 -1.80 15.12 1.17
N GLY A 107 -2.11 16.42 1.13
CA GLY A 107 -1.86 17.29 -0.01
C GLY A 107 -2.41 16.75 -1.33
N GLN A 108 -1.60 16.86 -2.38
CA GLN A 108 -1.93 16.42 -3.74
C GLN A 108 -2.16 14.91 -3.82
N ALA A 109 -1.44 14.10 -3.03
CA ALA A 109 -1.56 12.65 -3.07
C ALA A 109 -2.99 12.17 -2.75
N ARG A 110 -3.67 12.82 -1.80
CA ARG A 110 -5.09 12.55 -1.52
C ARG A 110 -5.97 12.71 -2.76
N GLN A 111 -5.74 13.76 -3.56
CA GLN A 111 -6.51 14.00 -4.78
C GLN A 111 -6.20 12.94 -5.83
N LEU A 112 -4.91 12.62 -6.03
CA LEU A 112 -4.49 11.62 -7.01
C LEU A 112 -5.03 10.22 -6.69
N VAL A 113 -4.95 9.79 -5.43
CA VAL A 113 -5.52 8.52 -4.97
C VAL A 113 -7.05 8.53 -5.09
N GLY A 114 -7.69 9.68 -4.82
CA GLY A 114 -9.11 9.88 -5.08
C GLY A 114 -9.47 9.69 -6.56
N HIS A 115 -8.72 10.30 -7.49
CA HIS A 115 -8.92 10.11 -8.93
C HIS A 115 -8.67 8.68 -9.37
N LEU A 116 -7.63 8.03 -8.85
CA LEU A 116 -7.35 6.61 -9.10
C LEU A 116 -8.54 5.72 -8.72
N SER A 117 -9.24 6.07 -7.62
CA SER A 117 -10.46 5.37 -7.18
C SER A 117 -11.54 5.33 -8.26
N PHE A 118 -11.71 6.43 -8.97
CA PHE A 118 -12.71 6.57 -10.01
C PHE A 118 -12.23 5.92 -11.31
N ALA A 119 -10.97 6.12 -11.68
CA ALA A 119 -10.39 5.58 -12.91
C ALA A 119 -10.28 4.05 -12.91
N GLN A 120 -10.02 3.44 -11.76
CA GLN A 120 -9.80 1.99 -11.57
C GLN A 120 -10.88 1.38 -10.65
N TRP A 121 -12.11 1.94 -10.71
CA TRP A 121 -13.18 1.51 -9.81
C TRP A 121 -13.50 0.01 -9.90
N PRO A 122 -13.59 -0.61 -11.09
CA PRO A 122 -13.83 -2.05 -11.18
C PRO A 122 -12.77 -2.89 -10.46
N GLU A 123 -11.49 -2.58 -10.66
CA GLU A 123 -10.34 -3.26 -10.08
C GLU A 123 -10.29 -3.06 -8.56
N ILE A 124 -10.51 -1.83 -8.09
CA ILE A 124 -10.56 -1.52 -6.66
C ILE A 124 -11.75 -2.21 -5.99
N ARG A 125 -12.92 -2.25 -6.64
CA ARG A 125 -14.08 -2.98 -6.12
C ARG A 125 -13.78 -4.47 -6.02
N SER A 126 -13.14 -5.05 -7.04
CA SER A 126 -12.71 -6.45 -7.06
C SER A 126 -11.75 -6.74 -5.89
N MET A 127 -10.70 -5.94 -5.72
CA MET A 127 -9.74 -6.06 -4.61
C MET A 127 -10.40 -5.91 -3.23
N ARG A 128 -11.36 -4.99 -3.07
CA ARG A 128 -12.13 -4.85 -1.82
C ARG A 128 -13.02 -6.05 -1.53
N GLN A 129 -13.56 -6.69 -2.56
CA GLN A 129 -14.33 -7.92 -2.39
C GLN A 129 -13.40 -9.07 -1.99
N ALA A 130 -12.28 -9.23 -2.68
CA ALA A 130 -11.23 -10.19 -2.33
C ALA A 130 -10.80 -10.05 -0.86
N ALA A 131 -10.50 -8.82 -0.42
CA ALA A 131 -10.03 -8.56 0.93
C ALA A 131 -11.06 -8.94 2.02
N ARG A 132 -12.35 -8.99 1.71
CA ARG A 132 -13.39 -9.43 2.67
C ARG A 132 -13.43 -10.94 2.86
N VAL A 133 -13.15 -11.70 1.80
CA VAL A 133 -13.30 -13.16 1.78
C VAL A 133 -11.97 -13.90 1.92
N ALA A 134 -10.88 -13.27 1.50
CA ALA A 134 -9.54 -13.86 1.42
C ALA A 134 -8.48 -12.81 1.81
N CYS A 135 -8.65 -12.17 2.97
CA CYS A 135 -7.75 -11.10 3.42
C CYS A 135 -6.28 -11.54 3.48
N SER A 136 -5.99 -12.74 4.01
CA SER A 136 -4.63 -13.29 4.05
C SER A 136 -4.01 -13.38 2.67
N ASP A 137 -4.78 -13.86 1.69
CA ASP A 137 -4.30 -14.09 0.33
C ASP A 137 -4.05 -12.76 -0.40
N VAL A 138 -4.84 -11.72 -0.10
CA VAL A 138 -4.60 -10.34 -0.56
C VAL A 138 -3.33 -9.75 0.07
N VAL A 139 -3.06 -10.04 1.34
CA VAL A 139 -1.80 -9.63 2.00
C VAL A 139 -0.60 -10.34 1.37
N GLU A 140 -0.70 -11.63 1.10
CA GLU A 140 0.35 -12.38 0.41
C GLU A 140 0.59 -11.86 -1.03
N LEU A 141 -0.49 -11.51 -1.75
CA LEU A 141 -0.38 -10.85 -3.06
C LEU A 141 0.34 -9.50 -2.96
N GLN A 142 -0.01 -8.68 -1.96
CA GLN A 142 0.67 -7.40 -1.71
C GLN A 142 2.17 -7.60 -1.46
N GLN A 143 2.55 -8.56 -0.63
CA GLN A 143 3.95 -8.87 -0.34
C GLN A 143 4.69 -9.39 -1.57
N ALA A 144 4.05 -10.25 -2.37
CA ALA A 144 4.62 -10.75 -3.61
C ALA A 144 4.86 -9.60 -4.62
N ALA A 145 3.91 -8.67 -4.74
CA ALA A 145 4.05 -7.48 -5.58
C ALA A 145 5.18 -6.55 -5.10
N ALA A 146 5.25 -6.29 -3.78
CA ALA A 146 6.30 -5.48 -3.19
C ALA A 146 7.70 -6.09 -3.43
N ARG A 147 7.81 -7.41 -3.29
CA ARG A 147 9.05 -8.15 -3.56
C ARG A 147 9.45 -8.08 -5.03
N PHE A 148 8.51 -8.23 -5.96
CA PHE A 148 8.80 -8.11 -7.38
C PHE A 148 9.37 -6.73 -7.73
N VAL A 149 8.77 -5.67 -7.20
CA VAL A 149 9.23 -4.29 -7.39
C VAL A 149 10.64 -4.11 -6.83
N LEU A 150 10.88 -4.54 -5.59
CA LEU A 150 12.20 -4.44 -4.96
C LEU A 150 13.29 -5.17 -5.76
N GLU A 151 13.02 -6.38 -6.25
CA GLU A 151 14.01 -7.11 -7.04
C GLU A 151 14.23 -6.46 -8.42
N SER A 152 13.20 -5.84 -8.99
CA SER A 152 13.27 -5.09 -10.26
C SER A 152 14.09 -3.80 -10.10
N GLU A 153 13.89 -3.05 -9.01
CA GLU A 153 14.70 -1.88 -8.65
C GLU A 153 16.18 -2.27 -8.51
N ARG A 154 16.47 -3.33 -7.76
CA ARG A 154 17.83 -3.85 -7.60
C ARG A 154 18.47 -4.26 -8.93
N LEU A 155 17.71 -4.92 -9.82
CA LEU A 155 18.21 -5.29 -11.13
C LEU A 155 18.60 -4.04 -11.95
N ARG A 156 17.73 -3.03 -11.94
CA ARG A 156 17.97 -1.76 -12.63
C ARG A 156 19.22 -1.05 -12.11
N GLU A 157 19.34 -0.90 -10.80
CA GLU A 157 20.53 -0.29 -10.19
C GLU A 157 21.82 -1.04 -10.54
N MET A 158 21.77 -2.38 -10.56
CA MET A 158 22.93 -3.17 -10.95
C MET A 158 23.26 -3.01 -12.43
N ALA A 159 22.25 -2.89 -13.30
CA ALA A 159 22.44 -2.70 -14.74
C ALA A 159 23.11 -1.34 -15.01
N GLU A 160 22.61 -0.27 -14.39
CA GLU A 160 23.20 1.08 -14.46
C GLU A 160 24.65 1.09 -13.95
N ARG A 161 24.94 0.41 -12.83
CA ARG A 161 26.33 0.30 -12.32
C ARG A 161 27.22 -0.51 -13.26
N ALA A 162 26.70 -1.57 -13.88
CA ALA A 162 27.46 -2.43 -14.79
C ALA A 162 27.79 -1.72 -16.11
N GLU A 163 26.88 -0.91 -16.63
CA GLU A 163 27.11 -0.07 -17.81
C GLU A 163 28.25 0.93 -17.57
N ASN A 164 28.28 1.54 -16.39
CA ASN A 164 29.35 2.46 -15.99
C ASN A 164 30.68 1.76 -15.69
N ALA A 165 30.65 0.48 -15.28
CA ALA A 165 31.84 -0.31 -14.93
C ALA A 165 32.23 -1.25 -16.08
N ARG A 166 32.94 -0.72 -17.10
CA ARG A 166 33.51 -1.43 -18.27
C ARG A 166 33.49 -2.97 -18.16
N ASN A 167 32.45 -3.58 -18.75
CA ASN A 167 32.28 -5.00 -19.09
C ASN A 167 33.16 -6.00 -18.31
N SER A 168 32.90 -6.17 -17.01
CA SER A 168 33.46 -7.30 -16.26
C SER A 168 32.52 -8.51 -16.36
N GLN A 169 33.07 -9.69 -16.71
CA GLN A 169 32.31 -10.95 -16.77
C GLN A 169 31.55 -11.25 -15.46
N ARG A 170 32.13 -10.85 -14.32
CA ARG A 170 31.50 -10.93 -12.98
C ARG A 170 30.28 -10.02 -12.80
N ALA A 171 30.17 -8.92 -13.56
CA ALA A 171 28.98 -8.07 -13.55
C ALA A 171 27.83 -8.73 -14.32
N VAL A 172 28.13 -9.34 -15.47
CA VAL A 172 27.15 -10.09 -16.28
C VAL A 172 26.56 -11.26 -15.48
N GLU A 173 27.39 -12.06 -14.82
CA GLU A 173 26.91 -13.16 -13.97
C GLU A 173 26.03 -12.69 -12.79
N ARG A 174 26.33 -11.52 -12.23
CA ARG A 174 25.52 -10.93 -11.16
C ARG A 174 24.16 -10.48 -11.69
N LEU A 175 24.13 -9.81 -12.84
CA LEU A 175 22.89 -9.41 -13.52
C LEU A 175 22.01 -10.61 -13.84
N GLN A 176 22.59 -11.69 -14.40
CA GLN A 176 21.84 -12.91 -14.72
C GLN A 176 21.25 -13.57 -13.47
N ARG A 177 22.00 -13.65 -12.36
CA ARG A 177 21.45 -14.17 -11.10
C ARG A 177 20.32 -13.31 -10.55
N GLN A 178 20.39 -12.00 -10.75
CA GLN A 178 19.35 -11.08 -10.31
C GLN A 178 18.13 -11.12 -11.22
N SER A 179 18.28 -11.26 -12.54
CA SER A 179 17.14 -11.42 -13.47
C SER A 179 16.32 -12.66 -13.12
N VAL A 180 16.98 -13.78 -12.79
CA VAL A 180 16.30 -15.00 -12.31
C VAL A 180 15.53 -14.75 -11.00
N ARG A 181 16.00 -13.86 -10.12
CA ARG A 181 15.26 -13.50 -8.90
C ARG A 181 14.02 -12.67 -9.22
N VAL A 182 14.12 -11.74 -10.16
CA VAL A 182 12.99 -10.95 -10.66
C VAL A 182 11.93 -11.85 -11.28
N GLU A 183 12.33 -12.76 -12.17
CA GLU A 183 11.42 -13.72 -12.82
C GLU A 183 10.69 -14.58 -11.78
N ARG A 184 11.39 -15.07 -10.76
CA ARG A 184 10.77 -15.83 -9.67
C ARG A 184 9.80 -14.99 -8.86
N ALA A 185 10.14 -13.74 -8.56
CA ALA A 185 9.25 -12.84 -7.82
C ALA A 185 8.00 -12.49 -8.64
N GLN A 186 8.14 -12.30 -9.96
CA GLN A 186 7.03 -12.08 -10.88
C GLN A 186 6.10 -13.31 -10.94
N ALA A 187 6.68 -14.51 -11.09
CA ALA A 187 5.92 -15.75 -11.10
C ALA A 187 5.15 -15.93 -9.79
N GLN A 188 5.79 -15.67 -8.64
CA GLN A 188 5.12 -15.72 -7.33
C GLN A 188 3.95 -14.72 -7.24
N MET A 189 4.14 -13.49 -7.70
CA MET A 189 3.07 -12.48 -7.74
C MET A 189 1.89 -12.93 -8.61
N GLN A 190 2.17 -13.49 -9.80
CA GLN A 190 1.13 -14.01 -10.70
C GLN A 190 0.39 -15.21 -10.10
N THR A 191 1.11 -16.12 -9.44
CA THR A 191 0.50 -17.24 -8.70
C THR A 191 -0.44 -16.72 -7.61
N MET A 192 -0.01 -15.75 -6.80
CA MET A 192 -0.87 -15.20 -5.76
C MET A 192 -2.08 -14.46 -6.31
N ALA A 193 -1.95 -13.76 -7.44
CA ALA A 193 -3.08 -13.14 -8.11
C ALA A 193 -4.11 -14.18 -8.55
N ALA A 194 -3.65 -15.33 -9.07
CA ALA A 194 -4.53 -16.43 -9.44
C ALA A 194 -5.22 -17.07 -8.22
N VAL A 195 -4.52 -17.22 -7.09
CA VAL A 195 -5.10 -17.71 -5.83
C VAL A 195 -6.22 -16.78 -5.36
N VAL A 196 -5.97 -15.46 -5.33
CA VAL A 196 -6.98 -14.47 -4.95
C VAL A 196 -8.19 -14.54 -5.88
N GLN A 197 -7.98 -14.64 -7.19
CA GLN A 197 -9.07 -14.76 -8.16
C GLN A 197 -9.89 -16.03 -7.95
N ALA A 198 -9.24 -17.17 -7.67
CA ALA A 198 -9.94 -18.43 -7.39
C ALA A 198 -10.83 -18.30 -6.14
N ARG A 199 -10.32 -17.71 -5.05
CA ARG A 199 -11.09 -17.47 -3.83
C ARG A 199 -12.32 -16.59 -4.05
N MET A 200 -12.20 -15.58 -4.91
CA MET A 200 -13.32 -14.71 -5.26
C MET A 200 -14.41 -15.47 -6.03
N ASN A 201 -14.01 -16.36 -6.94
CA ASN A 201 -14.95 -17.17 -7.72
C ASN A 201 -15.69 -18.18 -6.83
N ASP A 202 -15.00 -18.78 -5.85
CA ASP A 202 -15.60 -19.73 -4.90
C ASP A 202 -16.60 -19.07 -3.92
N ALA A 203 -16.47 -17.76 -3.71
CA ALA A 203 -17.32 -16.99 -2.80
C ALA A 203 -18.53 -16.32 -3.49
N SER A 204 -18.67 -16.49 -4.81
CA SER A 204 -19.73 -15.89 -5.65
C SER A 204 -20.90 -16.86 -5.85
#